data_AF-A0A7C4VS83-F1
#
_entry.id   AF-A0A7C4VS83-F1
#
_cell.length_a   1.000
_cell.length_b   1.000
_cell.length_c   1.000
_cell.angle_alpha   90.00
_cell.angle_beta   90.00
_cell.angle_gamma   90.00
#
_symmetry.space_group_name_H-M   'P 1'
#
loop_
_entity.id
_entity.type
_entity.pdbx_description
1 polymer ?
#
loop_
_entity_poly.entity_id
_entity_poly.type
_entity_poly.pdbx_seq_one_letter_code
_entity_poly.pdbx_strand_id
1 'polypeptide(L)' 'MVSNRTPRVKITLTIPADLAKWVDKQVEAREYATRSHAFEVALLELKKNKSSFSSSEWRR' A
#
# COMPACT_ATOMS: atom_id res chain seq x y z
N MET A 1 3.32 -10.62 28.31
CA MET A 1 3.70 -10.50 26.88
C MET A 1 2.74 -9.53 26.20
N VAL A 2 3.10 -8.24 26.09
CA VAL A 2 2.25 -7.28 25.38
C VAL A 2 2.51 -7.45 23.89
N SER A 3 1.51 -7.94 23.16
CA SER A 3 1.58 -8.02 21.71
C SER A 3 1.55 -6.59 21.16
N ASN A 4 2.68 -6.08 20.65
CA ASN A 4 2.72 -4.80 19.93
C ASN A 4 2.00 -4.95 18.59
N ARG A 5 0.66 -4.89 18.59
CA ARG A 5 -0.14 -4.84 17.37
C ARG A 5 -0.30 -3.39 17.00
N THR A 6 0.36 -2.97 15.92
CA THR A 6 0.11 -1.65 15.31
C THR A 6 -1.40 -1.54 15.04
N PRO A 7 -2.06 -0.46 15.48
CA PRO A 7 -3.50 -0.31 15.28
C PRO A 7 -3.82 -0.29 13.79
N ARG A 8 -4.73 -1.17 13.36
CA ARG A 8 -5.21 -1.22 11.97
C ARG A 8 -6.51 -0.44 11.84
N VAL A 9 -6.57 0.46 10.86
CA VAL A 9 -7.78 1.23 10.54
C VAL A 9 -8.43 0.62 9.31
N LYS A 10 -9.74 0.33 9.39
CA LYS A 10 -10.52 -0.08 8.21
C LYS A 10 -10.93 1.16 7.42
N ILE A 11 -10.66 1.13 6.12
CA ILE A 11 -11.01 2.21 5.20
C ILE A 11 -11.88 1.66 4.06
N THR A 12 -12.73 2.52 3.53
CA THR A 12 -13.48 2.27 2.28
C THR A 12 -13.01 3.30 1.27
N LEU A 13 -12.69 2.86 0.05
CA LEU A 13 -12.13 3.71 -1.00
C LEU A 13 -12.76 3.40 -2.35
N THR A 14 -12.86 4.41 -3.20
CA THR A 14 -13.36 4.30 -4.57
C THR A 14 -12.18 4.44 -5.52
N ILE A 15 -12.00 3.45 -6.40
CA ILE A 15 -10.93 3.43 -7.42
C ILE A 15 -11.49 3.02 -8.77
N PRO A 16 -10.80 3.35 -9.88
CA PRO A 16 -11.12 2.83 -11.20
C PRO A 16 -11.27 1.30 -11.19
N ALA A 17 -12.29 0.80 -11.88
CA ALA A 17 -12.61 -0.63 -11.92
C ALA A 17 -11.47 -1.49 -12.51
N ASP A 18 -10.70 -0.93 -13.44
CA ASP A 18 -9.53 -1.59 -14.02
C ASP A 18 -8.44 -1.86 -12.97
N LEU A 19 -8.13 -0.86 -12.12
CA LEU A 19 -7.17 -1.02 -11.03
C LEU A 19 -7.64 -2.06 -10.02
N ALA A 20 -8.93 -2.07 -9.68
CA ALA A 20 -9.48 -3.08 -8.79
C ALA A 20 -9.29 -4.50 -9.34
N LYS A 21 -9.58 -4.70 -10.63
CA LYS A 21 -9.36 -5.98 -11.32
C LYS A 21 -7.89 -6.36 -11.40
N TRP A 22 -7.00 -5.40 -11.60
CA TRP A 22 -5.56 -5.66 -11.58
C TRP A 22 -5.11 -6.15 -10.20
N VAL A 23 -5.55 -5.50 -9.12
CA VAL A 23 -5.24 -5.95 -7.74
C VAL A 23 -5.78 -7.36 -7.49
N ASP A 24 -6.99 -7.66 -7.96
CA ASP A 24 -7.59 -9.00 -7.83
C ASP A 24 -6.70 -10.09 -8.44
N LYS A 25 -6.22 -9.88 -9.67
CA LYS A 25 -5.31 -10.83 -10.34
C LYS A 25 -4.02 -11.09 -9.56
N GLN A 26 -3.49 -10.07 -8.89
CA GLN A 26 -2.27 -10.18 -8.08
C GLN A 26 -2.51 -11.00 -6.80
N VAL A 27 -3.71 -10.92 -6.23
CA VAL A 27 -4.14 -11.78 -5.12
C VAL A 27 -4.35 -13.22 -5.59
N GLU A 28 -4.97 -13.42 -6.76
CA GLU A 28 -5.14 -14.75 -7.37
C GLU A 28 -3.79 -15.42 -7.67
N ALA A 29 -2.81 -14.65 -8.15
CA ALA A 29 -1.44 -15.08 -8.37
C ALA A 29 -0.65 -15.37 -7.08
N ARG A 30 -1.25 -15.13 -5.90
CA ARG A 30 -0.64 -15.28 -4.57
C ARG A 30 0.57 -14.37 -4.32
N GLU A 31 0.72 -13.30 -5.10
CA GLU A 31 1.71 -12.25 -4.82
C GLU A 31 1.31 -11.48 -3.55
N TYR A 32 0.00 -11.32 -3.32
CA TYR A 32 -0.55 -10.76 -2.10
C TYR A 32 -1.54 -11.70 -1.42
N ALA A 33 -1.49 -11.76 -0.09
CA ALA A 33 -2.44 -12.54 0.70
C ALA A 33 -3.89 -12.06 0.61
N THR A 34 -4.11 -10.74 0.48
CA THR A 34 -5.44 -10.11 0.37
C THR A 34 -5.34 -8.77 -0.38
N ARG A 35 -6.46 -8.21 -0.83
CA ARG A 35 -6.51 -6.83 -1.37
C ARG A 35 -5.92 -5.82 -0.39
N SER A 36 -6.26 -5.93 0.90
CA SER A 36 -5.72 -5.04 1.93
C SER A 36 -4.20 -5.12 2.06
N HIS A 37 -3.64 -6.33 1.92
CA HIS A 37 -2.18 -6.53 1.93
C HIS A 37 -1.52 -5.87 0.71
N ALA A 38 -2.14 -5.98 -0.47
CA ALA A 38 -1.64 -5.30 -1.68
C ALA A 38 -1.58 -3.78 -1.50
N PHE A 39 -2.64 -3.17 -0.95
CA PHE A 39 -2.67 -1.74 -0.67
C PHE A 39 -1.67 -1.33 0.41
N GLU A 40 -1.47 -2.15 1.45
CA GLU A 40 -0.47 -1.89 2.50
C GLU A 40 0.95 -1.84 1.92
N VAL A 41 1.31 -2.82 1.08
CA VAL A 41 2.62 -2.87 0.41
C VAL A 41 2.81 -1.64 -0.49
N ALA A 42 1.83 -1.33 -1.34
CA ALA A 42 1.90 -0.18 -2.24
C ALA A 42 2.10 1.15 -1.48
N LEU A 43 1.39 1.34 -0.36
CA LEU A 43 1.55 2.53 0.48
C LEU A 43 2.93 2.60 1.15
N LEU A 44 3.48 1.48 1.59
CA LEU A 44 4.82 1.41 2.17
C LEU A 44 5.90 1.73 1.13
N GLU A 45 5.76 1.22 -0.10
CA GLU A 45 6.67 1.52 -1.21
C GLU A 45 6.60 2.99 -1.61
N LEU A 46 5.40 3.55 -1.73
CA LEU A 46 5.20 4.98 -2.01
C LEU A 46 5.82 5.84 -0.91
N LYS A 47 5.63 5.48 0.37
CA LYS A 47 6.23 6.18 1.51
C LYS A 47 7.76 6.12 1.45
N LYS A 48 8.33 4.95 1.17
CA LYS A 48 9.79 4.77 1.03
C LYS A 48 10.34 5.65 -0.09
N ASN A 49 9.68 5.65 -1.25
CA ASN A 49 10.12 6.44 -2.41
C ASN A 49 10.04 7.95 -2.14
N LYS A 50 8.95 8.42 -1.52
CA LYS A 50 8.80 9.82 -1.10
C LYS A 50 9.82 10.25 -0.04
N SER A 51 10.16 9.38 0.91
CA SER A 51 11.16 9.67 1.94
C SER A 51 12.57 9.83 1.34
N SER A 52 12.88 9.11 0.27
CA SER A 52 14.12 9.30 -0.50
C SER A 52 14.08 10.56 -1.37
N PHE A 53 12.90 10.96 -1.84
CA PHE A 53 12.71 12.13 -2.70
C PHE A 53 12.71 13.47 -1.94
N SER A 54 12.39 13.47 -0.65
CA SER A 54 12.29 14.71 0.16
C SER A 54 13.62 15.44 0.41
N SER A 55 14.78 14.83 0.14
CA SER A 55 16.08 15.47 0.37
C SER A 55 16.55 16.35 -0.79
N SER A 56 16.04 16.12 -2.01
CA SER A 56 16.56 16.74 -3.23
C SER A 56 15.71 17.86 -3.84
N GLU A 57 14.49 18.10 -3.33
CA GLU A 57 13.52 19.02 -3.97
C GLU A 57 13.25 20.30 -3.14
N TRP A 58 14.26 20.80 -2.42
CA TRP A 58 14.27 22.15 -1.81
C TRP A 58 15.38 23.06 -2.38
N ARG A 59 15.95 22.70 -3.53
CA ARG A 59 16.86 23.56 -4.32
C ARG A 59 16.36 23.74 -5.75
N ARG A 60 15.23 24.42 -5.94
CA ARG A 60 14.96 25.19 -7.16
C ARG A 60 14.12 26.40 -6.81
#